data_AF-G2FX98-F1
#
_entry.id   AF-G2FX98-F1
#
_cell.length_a   1.000
_cell.length_b   1.000
_cell.length_c   1.000
_cell.angle_alpha   90.00
_cell.angle_beta   90.00
_cell.angle_gamma   90.00
#
_symmetry.space_group_name_H-M   'P 1'
#
loop_
_entity.id
_entity.type
_entity.pdbx_description
1 polymer ?
#
loop_
_entity_poly.entity_id
_entity_poly.type
_entity_poly.pdbx_seq_one_letter_code
_entity_poly.pdbx_strand_id
1 'polypeptide(L)'
;MKKAVVFFTSNDFSVALALANQLGWVAMFCRYGLSKVHPRAMAAEQVFTIGGPKLGHPNEVYMSDFQALDTLDDVSKVTLR
;
A
#
# COMPACT_ATOMS: atom_id res chain seq x y z
N MET A 1 -3.53 -12.80 -6.54
CA MET A 1 -2.89 -12.32 -5.30
C MET A 1 -3.92 -11.47 -4.58
N LYS A 2 -4.20 -11.71 -3.29
CA LYS A 2 -5.32 -11.04 -2.62
C LYS A 2 -5.04 -9.56 -2.35
N LYS A 3 -3.85 -9.25 -1.82
CA LYS A 3 -3.45 -7.90 -1.44
C LYS A 3 -2.07 -7.60 -2.01
N ALA A 4 -1.78 -6.34 -2.27
CA ALA A 4 -0.45 -5.84 -2.57
C ALA A 4 -0.23 -4.50 -1.89
N VAL A 5 0.99 -4.24 -1.44
CA VAL A 5 1.40 -2.91 -0.95
C VAL A 5 2.31 -2.28 -1.98
N VAL A 6 2.02 -1.04 -2.37
CA VAL A 6 2.84 -0.23 -3.28
C VAL A 6 3.32 0.99 -2.52
N PHE A 7 4.62 1.28 -2.58
CA PHE A 7 5.21 2.45 -1.93
C PHE A 7 5.99 3.31 -2.93
N PHE A 8 6.04 4.63 -2.71
CA PHE A 8 6.54 5.57 -3.72
C PHE A 8 8.05 5.82 -3.63
N THR A 9 8.57 6.08 -2.43
CA THR A 9 9.99 6.39 -2.19
C THR A 9 10.58 5.54 -1.07
N SER A 10 11.90 5.59 -0.89
CA SER A 10 12.58 4.94 0.25
C SER A 10 12.07 5.43 1.61
N ASN A 11 11.57 6.67 1.69
CA ASN A 11 11.03 7.22 2.94
C ASN A 11 9.70 6.55 3.33
N ASP A 12 8.96 6.02 2.35
CA ASP A 12 7.67 5.35 2.54
C ASP A 12 7.85 3.85 2.90
N PHE A 13 9.06 3.32 2.75
CA PHE A 13 9.34 1.89 2.87
C PHE A 13 9.00 1.33 4.26
N SER A 14 9.38 2.02 5.34
CA SER A 14 9.19 1.54 6.71
C SER A 14 7.70 1.39 7.07
N VAL A 15 6.88 2.35 6.66
CA VAL A 15 5.42 2.30 6.82
C VAL A 15 4.83 1.17 5.97
N ALA A 16 5.25 1.07 4.71
CA ALA A 16 4.78 0.01 3.82
C ALA A 16 5.13 -1.39 4.34
N LEU A 17 6.32 -1.55 4.93
CA LEU A 17 6.75 -2.80 5.57
C LEU A 17 5.92 -3.12 6.81
N ALA A 18 5.68 -2.14 7.68
CA ALA A 18 4.83 -2.32 8.85
C ALA A 18 3.41 -2.79 8.45
N LEU A 19 2.82 -2.13 7.45
CA LEU A 19 1.52 -2.51 6.91
C LEU A 19 1.55 -3.90 6.27
N ALA A 20 2.55 -4.20 5.44
CA ALA A 20 2.69 -5.51 4.80
C ALA A 20 2.77 -6.65 5.83
N ASN A 21 3.47 -6.42 6.95
CA ASN A 21 3.58 -7.36 8.06
C ASN A 21 2.23 -7.54 8.77
N GLN A 22 1.52 -6.46 9.08
CA GLN A 22 0.19 -6.50 9.70
C GLN A 22 -0.84 -7.22 8.83
N LEU A 23 -0.73 -7.10 7.50
CA LEU A 23 -1.59 -7.78 6.54
C LEU A 23 -1.20 -9.26 6.29
N GLY A 24 -0.21 -9.79 7.02
CA GLY A 24 0.23 -11.19 6.91
C GLY A 24 1.29 -11.43 5.85
N TRP A 25 2.33 -10.58 5.81
CA TRP A 25 3.47 -10.68 4.88
C TRP A 25 3.10 -10.56 3.40
N VAL A 26 2.31 -9.52 3.10
CA VAL A 26 1.87 -9.22 1.73
C VAL A 26 3.02 -8.72 0.86
N ALA A 27 2.99 -9.05 -0.44
CA ALA A 27 4.00 -8.59 -1.40
C ALA A 27 4.04 -7.06 -1.51
N MET A 28 5.27 -6.53 -1.52
CA MET A 28 5.56 -5.10 -1.63
C MET A 28 6.17 -4.75 -2.99
N PHE A 29 5.79 -3.60 -3.53
CA PHE A 29 6.31 -3.10 -4.80
C PHE A 29 6.70 -1.62 -4.67
N CYS A 30 7.91 -1.27 -5.10
CA CYS A 30 8.34 0.11 -5.20
C CYS A 30 7.86 0.70 -6.54
N ARG A 31 7.34 1.92 -6.53
CA ARG A 31 7.05 2.70 -7.73
C ARG A 31 7.64 4.11 -7.57
N TYR A 32 8.82 4.34 -8.14
CA TYR A 32 9.47 5.65 -8.06
C TYR A 32 9.17 6.53 -9.28
N GLY A 33 8.81 7.80 -9.05
CA GLY A 33 8.60 8.80 -10.09
C GLY A 33 7.50 8.41 -11.10
N LEU A 34 7.79 8.54 -12.40
CA LEU A 34 6.87 8.18 -13.49
C LEU A 34 6.87 6.69 -13.85
N SER A 35 7.57 5.86 -13.08
CA SER A 35 7.62 4.43 -13.32
C SER A 35 6.23 3.83 -13.26
N LYS A 36 5.94 2.90 -14.18
CA LYS A 36 4.71 2.11 -14.14
C LYS A 36 4.75 1.21 -12.91
N VAL A 37 3.60 1.05 -12.26
CA VAL A 37 3.44 0.07 -11.19
C VAL A 37 3.66 -1.33 -11.76
N HIS A 38 4.33 -2.17 -10.99
CA HIS A 38 4.56 -3.56 -11.38
C HIS A 38 3.21 -4.27 -11.68
N PRO A 39 3.06 -4.98 -12.82
CA PRO A 39 1.77 -5.55 -13.24
C PRO A 39 1.10 -6.46 -12.19
N ARG A 40 1.90 -7.22 -11.43
CA ARG A 40 1.37 -8.06 -10.35
C ARG A 40 0.66 -7.25 -9.26
N ALA A 41 1.14 -6.06 -8.91
CA ALA A 41 0.47 -5.22 -7.94
C ALA A 41 -0.90 -4.76 -8.46
N MET A 42 -0.97 -4.36 -9.73
CA MET A 42 -2.23 -3.96 -10.39
C MET A 42 -3.20 -5.12 -10.63
N ALA A 43 -2.73 -6.36 -10.56
CA ALA A 43 -3.56 -7.56 -10.64
C ALA A 43 -3.99 -8.09 -9.25
N ALA A 44 -3.67 -7.38 -8.17
CA ALA A 44 -4.15 -7.74 -6.84
C ALA A 44 -5.64 -7.44 -6.71
N GLU A 45 -6.37 -8.18 -5.88
CA GLU A 45 -7.78 -7.87 -5.61
C GLU A 45 -7.92 -6.53 -4.85
N GLN A 46 -6.94 -6.20 -4.00
CA GLN A 46 -6.85 -4.94 -3.26
C GLN A 46 -5.40 -4.43 -3.26
N VAL A 47 -5.23 -3.11 -3.44
CA VAL A 47 -3.91 -2.47 -3.44
C VAL A 47 -3.87 -1.39 -2.36
N PHE A 48 -2.82 -1.40 -1.54
CA PHE A 48 -2.54 -0.36 -0.56
C PHE A 48 -1.41 0.51 -1.09
N THR A 49 -1.66 1.78 -1.32
CA THR A 49 -0.67 2.72 -1.86
C THR A 49 -0.18 3.63 -0.76
N ILE A 50 1.14 3.66 -0.52
CA ILE A 50 1.80 4.48 0.50
C ILE A 50 2.66 5.55 -0.19
N GLY A 51 2.32 6.81 0.06
CA GLY A 51 2.97 7.97 -0.54
C GLY A 51 2.70 8.11 -2.04
N GLY A 52 3.23 9.18 -2.63
CA GLY A 52 3.16 9.42 -4.08
C GLY A 52 1.73 9.57 -4.63
N PRO A 53 1.55 9.51 -5.96
CA PRO A 53 0.24 9.64 -6.59
C PRO A 53 -0.55 8.33 -6.60
N LYS A 54 -1.88 8.44 -6.54
CA LYS A 54 -2.83 7.33 -6.67
C LYS A 54 -2.56 6.47 -7.92
N LEU A 55 -2.85 5.18 -7.80
CA LEU A 55 -2.67 4.20 -8.86
C LEU A 55 -3.91 4.03 -9.74
N GLY A 56 -5.08 4.45 -9.26
CA GLY A 56 -6.34 4.30 -9.99
C GLY A 56 -6.82 2.85 -10.03
N HIS A 57 -6.39 2.03 -9.06
CA HIS A 57 -6.91 0.68 -8.91
C HIS A 57 -8.32 0.74 -8.30
N PRO A 58 -9.31 -0.05 -8.78
CA PRO A 58 -10.70 0.05 -8.33
C PRO A 58 -10.86 -0.20 -6.82
N ASN A 59 -10.00 -1.04 -6.26
CA ASN A 59 -9.93 -1.33 -4.82
C ASN A 59 -8.63 -0.79 -4.21
N GLU A 60 -8.30 0.46 -4.50
CA GLU A 60 -7.14 1.16 -3.91
C GLU A 60 -7.47 1.73 -2.53
N VAL A 61 -6.66 1.37 -1.53
CA VAL A 61 -6.57 2.09 -0.25
C VAL A 61 -5.35 2.98 -0.32
N TYR A 62 -5.58 4.28 -0.44
CA TYR A 62 -4.52 5.26 -0.64
C TYR A 62 -4.17 5.98 0.67
N MET A 63 -2.89 6.03 1.00
CA MET A 63 -2.35 6.67 2.20
C MET A 63 -1.22 7.62 1.78
N SER A 64 -1.44 8.93 1.84
CA SER A 64 -0.42 9.94 1.54
C SER A 64 -0.30 10.97 2.66
N ASP A 65 0.92 11.47 2.88
CA ASP A 65 1.27 12.41 3.95
C ASP A 65 0.85 11.90 5.35
N PHE A 66 0.82 12.76 6.37
CA PHE A 66 0.66 12.45 7.82
C PHE A 66 -0.43 11.41 8.20
N GLN A 67 -1.34 11.07 7.28
CA GLN A 67 -2.34 10.00 7.40
C GLN A 67 -1.75 8.58 7.42
N ALA A 68 -0.49 8.38 7.03
CA ALA A 68 0.17 7.08 7.07
C ALA A 68 0.21 6.47 8.50
N LEU A 69 0.31 7.32 9.53
CA LEU A 69 0.25 6.89 10.93
C LEU A 69 -1.20 6.61 11.37
N ASP A 70 -2.16 7.47 11.01
CA ASP A 70 -3.58 7.29 11.35
C ASP A 70 -4.20 6.06 10.67
N THR A 71 -3.70 5.67 9.49
CA THR A 71 -4.28 4.54 8.75
C THR A 71 -3.89 3.19 9.32
N LEU A 72 -2.80 3.08 10.09
CA LEU A 72 -2.50 1.86 10.85
C LEU A 72 -3.62 1.55 11.85
N ASP A 73 -4.22 2.57 12.46
CA ASP A 73 -5.37 2.41 13.35
C ASP A 73 -6.64 2.00 12.58
N ASP A 74 -6.85 2.50 11.36
CA ASP A 74 -8.02 2.09 10.56
C ASP A 74 -7.90 0.69 9.95
N VAL A 75 -6.71 0.23 9.56
CA VAL A 75 -6.50 -1.15 9.09
C VAL A 75 -6.74 -2.16 10.22
N SER A 76 -6.42 -1.80 11.47
CA SER A 76 -6.75 -2.62 12.64
C SER A 76 -8.26 -2.84 12.79
N LYS A 77 -9.09 -1.83 12.48
CA LYS A 77 -10.56 -1.91 12.54
C LYS A 77 -11.17 -2.72 11.40
N VAL A 78 -10.55 -2.72 10.21
CA VAL A 78 -11.00 -3.50 9.05
C VAL A 78 -10.65 -4.99 9.20
N THR A 79 -9.58 -5.33 9.94
CA THR A 79 -9.11 -6.71 10.09
C THR A 79 -9.85 -7.48 11.20
N LEU A 80 -10.58 -6.79 12.09
CA LEU A 80 -11.32 -7.37 13.22
C LEU A 80 -12.84 -7.55 12.96
N ARG A 81 -13.28 -7.58 11.71
CA ARG A 81 -14.67 -7.89 11.33
C ARG A 81 -14.76 -9.18 10.52
#